data_AF-A0A8F9RM73-F1
#
_entry.id   AF-A0A8F9RM73-F1
#
_cell.length_a   1.000
_cell.length_b   1.000
_cell.length_c   1.000
_cell.angle_alpha   90.00
_cell.angle_beta   90.00
_cell.angle_gamma   90.00
#
_symmetry.space_group_name_H-M   'P 1'
#
loop_
_entity.id
_entity.type
_entity.pdbx_description
1 polymer ?
#
loop_
_entity_poly.entity_id
_entity_poly.type
_entity_poly.pdbx_seq_one_letter_code
_entity_poly.pdbx_strand_id
1 'polypeptide(L)'
;MKLKATIVDETSLDHNSVIVSFEGDKNKKHFEIKCSFNPYVHKMRKWDSWELTITWDSEIYKDEKTGEKSYFTHLLCDKAIEINSPYGKKD
;
A
#
# COMPACT_ATOMS: atom_id res chain seq x y z
N MET A 1 -9.49 -2.35 -7.65
CA MET A 1 -8.61 -2.37 -8.86
C MET A 1 -7.37 -3.21 -8.57
N LYS A 2 -6.71 -3.78 -9.59
CA LYS A 2 -5.45 -4.52 -9.41
C LYS A 2 -4.28 -3.66 -9.87
N LEU A 3 -3.32 -3.41 -9.00
CA LEU A 3 -2.16 -2.58 -9.30
C LEU A 3 -0.88 -3.33 -8.95
N LYS A 4 0.10 -3.27 -9.85
CA LYS A 4 1.44 -3.78 -9.59
C LYS A 4 2.25 -2.72 -8.88
N ALA A 5 2.95 -3.12 -7.83
CA ALA A 5 3.77 -2.21 -7.05
C ALA A 5 5.01 -2.91 -6.51
N THR A 6 6.06 -2.14 -6.30
CA THR A 6 7.25 -2.58 -5.58
C THR A 6 7.23 -2.01 -4.18
N ILE A 7 7.47 -2.83 -3.18
CA ILE A 7 7.58 -2.38 -1.79
C ILE A 7 8.88 -1.60 -1.64
N VAL A 8 8.83 -0.38 -1.12
CA VAL A 8 10.00 0.52 -1.03
C VAL A 8 10.52 0.68 0.40
N ASP A 9 9.78 0.20 1.39
CA ASP A 9 10.18 0.26 2.80
C ASP A 9 10.02 -1.07 3.54
N GLU A 10 10.67 -1.19 4.69
CA GLU A 10 10.56 -2.39 5.52
C GLU A 10 9.16 -2.53 6.14
N THR A 11 8.70 -3.77 6.26
CA THR A 11 7.42 -4.09 6.92
C THR A 11 7.66 -4.37 8.40
N SER A 12 6.64 -4.13 9.22
CA SER A 12 6.70 -4.34 10.68
C SER A 12 5.61 -5.30 11.15
N LEU A 13 5.88 -6.02 12.24
CA LEU A 13 4.88 -6.81 12.96
C LEU A 13 3.78 -5.94 13.58
N ASP A 14 4.06 -4.67 13.87
CA ASP A 14 3.15 -3.78 14.57
C ASP A 14 2.21 -2.98 13.64
N HIS A 15 2.43 -3.07 12.33
CA HIS A 15 1.72 -2.25 11.35
C HIS A 15 1.16 -3.09 10.21
N ASN A 16 -0.13 -2.91 9.93
CA ASN A 16 -0.80 -3.52 8.79
C ASN A 16 -0.78 -2.58 7.57
N SER A 17 0.38 -2.01 7.24
CA SER A 17 0.55 -1.21 6.04
C SER A 17 1.87 -1.47 5.35
N VAL A 18 1.92 -1.18 4.06
CA VAL A 18 3.12 -1.20 3.22
C VAL A 18 3.29 0.12 2.52
N ILE A 19 4.55 0.56 2.38
CA ILE A 19 4.89 1.69 1.52
C ILE A 19 5.35 1.13 0.17
N VAL A 20 4.71 1.58 -0.90
CA VAL A 20 4.99 1.07 -2.25
C VAL A 20 5.22 2.18 -3.26
N SER A 21 5.87 1.81 -4.35
CA SER A 21 5.89 2.57 -5.60
C SER A 21 5.14 1.78 -6.67
N PHE A 22 4.14 2.41 -7.29
CA PHE A 22 3.33 1.76 -8.33
C PHE A 22 4.06 1.68 -9.66
N GLU A 23 3.95 0.54 -10.34
CA GLU A 23 4.43 0.38 -11.71
C GLU A 23 3.68 1.35 -12.64
N GLY A 24 4.42 2.14 -13.42
CA GLY A 24 3.86 3.11 -14.35
C GLY A 24 3.59 4.50 -13.76
N ASP A 25 3.77 4.72 -12.45
CA ASP A 25 3.74 6.08 -11.89
C ASP A 25 4.97 6.88 -12.34
N LYS A 26 4.75 7.79 -13.30
CA LYS A 26 5.79 8.67 -13.85
C LYS A 26 6.41 9.59 -12.79
N ASN A 27 5.66 9.90 -11.74
CA ASN A 27 6.11 10.78 -10.67
C ASN A 27 6.87 10.05 -9.57
N LYS A 28 6.95 8.71 -9.64
CA LYS A 28 7.66 7.83 -8.69
C LYS A 28 7.32 8.15 -7.24
N LYS A 29 6.05 8.41 -6.95
CA LYS A 29 5.58 8.68 -5.60
C LYS A 29 5.52 7.40 -4.79
N HIS A 30 5.61 7.58 -3.47
CA HIS A 30 5.42 6.52 -2.50
C HIS A 30 4.02 6.63 -1.93
N PHE A 31 3.36 5.49 -1.80
CA PHE A 31 2.00 5.41 -1.28
C PHE A 31 1.96 4.44 -0.12
N GLU A 32 1.33 4.86 0.97
CA GLU A 32 0.94 3.94 2.02
C GLU A 32 -0.32 3.18 1.58
N ILE A 33 -0.29 1.87 1.77
CA ILE A 33 -1.41 0.97 1.55
C ILE A 33 -1.70 0.25 2.84
N LYS A 34 -2.91 0.42 3.37
CA LYS A 34 -3.39 -0.29 4.57
C LYS A 34 -3.93 -1.65 4.16
N CYS A 35 -3.40 -2.72 4.73
CA CYS A 35 -3.79 -4.09 4.42
C CYS A 35 -4.75 -4.63 5.49
N SER A 36 -5.71 -5.48 5.11
CA SER A 36 -6.52 -6.23 6.09
C SER A 36 -5.78 -7.42 6.70
N PHE A 37 -4.54 -7.66 6.27
CA PHE A 37 -3.59 -8.63 6.80
C PHE A 37 -2.29 -7.95 7.18
N ASN A 38 -1.46 -8.61 8.01
CA ASN A 38 -0.14 -8.10 8.37
C ASN A 38 0.89 -8.39 7.26
N PRO A 39 1.49 -7.37 6.61
CA PRO A 39 2.45 -7.57 5.53
C PRO A 39 3.70 -8.34 5.94
N TYR A 40 4.23 -8.09 7.14
CA TYR A 40 5.41 -8.78 7.65
C TYR A 40 5.15 -10.28 7.82
N VAL A 41 4.01 -10.66 8.40
CA VAL A 41 3.60 -12.07 8.54
C VAL A 41 3.40 -12.73 7.17
N HIS A 42 2.90 -11.97 6.19
CA HIS A 42 2.79 -12.39 4.79
C HIS A 42 4.13 -12.37 4.04
N LYS A 43 5.25 -12.17 4.74
CA LYS A 43 6.62 -12.15 4.21
C LYS A 43 6.79 -11.12 3.08
N MET A 44 6.05 -10.02 3.11
CA MET A 44 6.26 -8.89 2.20
C MET A 44 7.53 -8.14 2.60
N ARG A 45 8.54 -8.13 1.71
CA ARG A 45 9.83 -7.50 1.97
C ARG A 45 10.05 -6.31 1.04
N LYS A 46 10.87 -5.37 1.51
CA LYS A 46 11.39 -4.29 0.69
C LYS A 46 11.98 -4.84 -0.62
N TRP A 47 11.68 -4.20 -1.73
CA TRP A 47 12.03 -4.59 -3.10
C TRP A 47 11.28 -5.77 -3.72
N ASP A 48 10.38 -6.42 -3.00
CA ASP A 48 9.47 -7.37 -3.62
C ASP A 48 8.45 -6.65 -4.51
N SER A 49 8.06 -7.30 -5.60
CA SER A 49 6.99 -6.85 -6.49
C SER A 49 5.72 -7.66 -6.24
N TRP A 50 4.60 -6.96 -6.08
CA TRP A 50 3.30 -7.55 -5.75
C TRP A 50 2.19 -6.97 -6.64
N GLU A 51 1.21 -7.80 -6.98
CA GLU A 51 -0.08 -7.35 -7.49
C GLU A 51 -1.03 -7.18 -6.30
N LEU A 52 -1.42 -5.94 -6.03
CA LEU A 52 -2.28 -5.56 -4.93
C LEU A 52 -3.70 -5.29 -5.43
N THR A 53 -4.69 -5.88 -4.79
CA THR A 53 -6.10 -5.56 -5.00
C THR A 53 -6.46 -4.38 -4.11
N ILE A 54 -6.55 -3.19 -4.72
CA ILE A 54 -6.73 -1.91 -4.06
C ILE A 54 -8.17 -1.42 -4.12
N THR A 55 -8.68 -0.95 -2.98
CA THR A 55 -9.91 -0.18 -2.86
C THR A 55 -9.57 1.23 -2.37
N TRP A 56 -10.29 2.23 -2.84
CA TRP A 56 -10.14 3.62 -2.36
C TRP A 56 -11.19 3.89 -1.31
N ASP A 57 -10.74 4.41 -0.18
CA ASP A 57 -11.59 4.91 0.88
C ASP A 57 -11.32 6.41 1.07
N SER A 58 -12.33 7.17 1.44
CA SER A 58 -12.21 8.62 1.60
C SER A 58 -12.80 9.08 2.91
N GLU A 59 -11.95 9.70 3.73
CA GLU A 59 -12.37 10.39 4.93
C GLU A 59 -12.59 11.87 4.61
N ILE A 60 -13.77 12.38 4.98
CA ILE A 60 -14.13 13.79 4.79
C ILE A 60 -13.83 14.53 6.09
N TYR A 61 -12.84 15.40 6.05
CA TYR A 61 -12.57 16.36 7.11
C TYR A 61 -13.24 17.68 6.79
N LYS A 62 -13.97 18.25 7.74
CA LYS A 62 -14.58 19.57 7.61
C LYS A 62 -13.92 20.51 8.61
N ASP A 63 -13.32 21.59 8.12
CA ASP A 63 -12.78 22.63 8.99
C ASP A 63 -13.93 23.31 9.74
N GLU A 64 -13.84 23.36 11.06
CA GLU A 64 -14.91 23.89 11.92
C GLU A 64 -15.07 25.42 11.80
N LYS A 65 -14.01 26.14 11.41
CA LYS A 65 -14.00 27.61 11.32
C LYS A 65 -14.45 28.11 9.95
N THR A 66 -13.97 27.49 8.87
CA THR A 66 -14.25 27.91 7.49
C THR A 66 -15.39 27.12 6.85
N GLY A 67 -15.68 25.92 7.36
CA GLY A 67 -16.66 25.00 6.78
C GLY A 67 -16.18 24.28 5.52
N GLU A 68 -14.92 24.50 5.10
CA GLU A 68 -14.31 23.87 3.94
C GLU A 68 -14.10 22.37 4.15
N LYS A 69 -14.24 21.60 3.08
CA LYS A 69 -14.08 20.14 3.10
C LYS A 69 -12.74 19.75 2.48
N SER A 70 -11.99 18.92 3.19
CA SER A 70 -10.83 18.20 2.68
C SER A 70 -11.15 16.71 2.59
N TYR A 71 -10.63 16.05 1.57
CA TYR A 71 -10.80 14.62 1.36
C TYR A 71 -9.44 13.95 1.54
N PHE A 72 -9.35 13.05 2.52
CA PHE A 72 -8.19 12.21 2.71
C PHE A 72 -8.47 10.86 2.08
N THR A 73 -7.71 10.52 1.04
CA THR A 73 -7.87 9.24 0.34
C THR A 73 -6.93 8.21 0.95
N HIS A 74 -7.50 7.09 1.39
CA HIS A 74 -6.77 5.92 1.86
C HIS A 74 -6.81 4.82 0.80
N LEU A 75 -5.67 4.16 0.59
CA LEU A 75 -5.57 2.97 -0.24
C LEU A 75 -5.65 1.74 0.67
N LEU A 76 -6.66 0.91 0.45
CA LEU A 76 -6.90 -0.32 1.21
C LEU A 76 -6.56 -1.54 0.36
N CYS A 77 -6.01 -2.59 0.97
CA CYS A 77 -5.68 -3.84 0.30
C CYS A 77 -6.18 -5.07 1.05
N ASP A 78 -7.02 -5.85 0.38
CA ASP A 78 -7.56 -7.10 0.95
C ASP A 78 -6.90 -8.36 0.40
N LYS A 79 -6.24 -8.24 -0.75
CA LYS A 79 -5.60 -9.37 -1.42
C LYS A 79 -4.36 -8.91 -2.13
N ALA A 80 -3.28 -9.65 -1.94
CA ALA A 80 -2.01 -9.44 -2.59
C ALA A 80 -1.46 -10.76 -3.15
N ILE A 81 -0.85 -10.70 -4.33
CA ILE A 81 -0.20 -11.83 -4.97
C ILE A 81 1.24 -11.44 -5.28
N GLU A 82 2.19 -12.22 -4.81
CA GLU A 82 3.60 -12.00 -5.09
C GLU A 82 3.87 -12.26 -6.58
N ILE A 83 4.55 -11.31 -7.22
CA ILE A 83 4.95 -11.42 -8.63
C ILE A 83 6.41 -11.87 -8.70
N ASN A 84 7.27 -11.22 -7.92
CA ASN A 84 8.71 -11.45 -7.93
C ASN A 84 9.33 -11.00 -6.62
N SER A 85 10.38 -11.70 -6.20
CA SER A 85 11.25 -11.28 -5.11
C SER A 85 12.70 -11.35 -5.57
N PRO A 86 13.49 -10.28 -5.38
CA PRO A 86 14.93 -10.32 -5.66
C PRO A 86 15.69 -11.25 -4.71
N TYR A 87 15.06 -11.74 -3.64
CA TYR A 87 15.65 -12.65 -2.67
C TYR A 87 15.40 -14.14 -2.97
N GLY A 88 14.73 -14.45 -4.09
CA GLY A 88 14.36 -15.81 -4.46
C GLY A 88 13.00 -16.25 -3.91
N LYS A 89 12.68 -17.55 -4.05
CA LYS A 89 11.41 -18.09 -3.56
C LYS A 89 11.35 -18.05 -2.04
N LYS A 90 10.19 -17.70 -1.51
CA LYS A 90 9.90 -17.78 -0.08
C LYS A 90 9.40 -19.18 0.24
N ASP A 91 10.08 -19.85 1.18
CA ASP A 91 9.64 -21.13 1.75
C ASP A 91 8.36 -20.98 2.60
#